data_AF-A0A9X4QSS7-F1
#
_entry.id   AF-A0A9X4QSS7-F1
#
_cell.length_a   1.000
_cell.length_b   1.000
_cell.length_c   1.000
_cell.angle_alpha   90.00
_cell.angle_beta   90.00
_cell.angle_gamma   90.00
#
_symmetry.space_group_name_H-M   'P 1'
#
loop_
_entity.id
_entity.type
_entity.pdbx_description
1 polymer ?
#
loop_
_entity_poly.entity_id
_entity_poly.type
_entity_poly.pdbx_seq_one_letter_code
_entity_poly.pdbx_strand_id
1 'polypeptide(L)'
;MKLSGYQLFWMTSISSMIMFSYIPITIAVNEARQDAWISILLGDGLMMAVTWLMLRVCMQNRDKTLVKMMKDLLGTVAGKIVVTAYFVHWFLQMSTTVKDMANFQNLVMLHNTPMSAVLLCMLFLVFYAVYKGGDHGGQPMRGGDRSHLHPDPVRAVVP
;
A
#
# COMPACT_ATOMS: atom_id res chain seq x y z
N MET A 1 -13.13 12.02 6.84
CA MET A 1 -13.81 10.72 6.99
C MET A 1 -13.29 10.06 8.27
N LYS A 2 -14.15 9.75 9.25
CA LYS A 2 -13.74 9.02 10.46
C LYS A 2 -13.78 7.52 10.13
N LEU A 3 -12.62 6.93 9.81
CA LEU A 3 -12.51 5.48 9.62
C LEU A 3 -12.70 4.78 10.97
N SER A 4 -13.63 3.82 11.01
CA SER A 4 -13.87 2.99 12.21
C SER A 4 -12.64 2.09 12.47
N GLY A 5 -12.31 1.84 13.73
CA GLY A 5 -11.17 0.99 14.10
C GLY A 5 -11.27 -0.42 13.50
N TYR A 6 -12.49 -0.95 13.39
CA TYR A 6 -12.74 -2.22 12.71
C TYR A 6 -12.42 -2.18 11.21
N GLN A 7 -12.70 -1.06 10.55
CA GLN A 7 -12.41 -0.89 9.13
C GLN A 7 -10.89 -0.87 8.88
N LEU A 8 -10.14 -0.14 9.71
CA LEU A 8 -8.67 -0.10 9.66
C LEU A 8 -8.05 -1.47 9.95
N PHE A 9 -8.59 -2.20 10.93
CA PHE A 9 -8.17 -3.56 11.23
C PHE A 9 -8.31 -4.46 10.00
N TRP A 10 -9.51 -4.54 9.42
CA TRP A 10 -9.75 -5.39 8.25
C TRP A 10 -8.92 -4.99 7.03
N MET A 11 -8.77 -3.69 6.74
CA MET A 11 -7.93 -3.22 5.63
C MET A 11 -6.46 -3.62 5.82
N THR A 12 -5.95 -3.55 7.04
CA THR A 12 -4.58 -3.93 7.36
C THR A 12 -4.41 -5.44 7.25
N SER A 13 -5.31 -6.22 7.85
CA SER A 13 -5.25 -7.69 7.83
C SER A 13 -5.31 -8.26 6.42
N ILE A 14 -6.20 -7.75 5.56
CA ILE A 14 -6.30 -8.21 4.16
C ILE A 14 -5.04 -7.89 3.37
N SER A 15 -4.47 -6.69 3.56
CA SER A 15 -3.22 -6.29 2.90
C SER A 15 -2.06 -7.20 3.31
N SER A 16 -1.98 -7.57 4.59
CA SER A 16 -0.96 -8.47 5.11
C SER A 16 -1.10 -9.90 4.58
N MET A 17 -2.32 -10.41 4.41
CA MET A 17 -2.53 -11.77 3.86
C MET A 17 -2.06 -11.90 2.40
N ILE A 18 -2.18 -10.84 1.59
CA ILE A 18 -1.72 -10.85 0.19
C ILE A 18 -0.19 -11.05 0.13
N MET A 19 0.57 -10.39 1.01
CA MET A 19 2.03 -10.55 1.04
C MET A 19 2.49 -11.94 1.49
N PHE A 20 1.68 -12.66 2.25
CA PHE A 20 2.05 -13.94 2.84
C PHE A 20 2.12 -15.10 1.80
N SER A 21 1.61 -14.89 0.59
CA SER A 21 1.15 -15.98 -0.27
C SER A 21 2.23 -16.86 -0.93
N TYR A 22 3.49 -16.43 -1.05
CA TYR A 22 4.49 -17.22 -1.83
C TYR A 22 5.84 -17.45 -1.13
N ILE A 23 6.58 -16.39 -0.82
CA ILE A 23 7.93 -16.52 -0.23
C ILE A 23 7.89 -17.06 1.22
N PRO A 24 7.04 -16.54 2.12
CA PRO A 24 7.05 -16.98 3.52
C PRO A 24 6.64 -18.44 3.69
N ILE A 25 5.64 -18.87 2.91
CA ILE A 25 5.13 -20.25 2.94
C ILE A 25 6.20 -21.23 2.44
N THR A 26 6.86 -20.92 1.32
CA THR A 26 7.90 -21.81 0.77
C THR A 26 9.09 -21.95 1.71
N ILE A 27 9.51 -20.88 2.37
CA ILE A 27 10.57 -20.93 3.39
C ILE A 27 10.12 -21.75 4.61
N ALA A 28 8.92 -21.48 5.14
CA ALA A 28 8.40 -22.21 6.30
C ALA A 28 8.26 -23.72 6.03
N VAL A 29 7.78 -24.09 4.84
CA VAL A 29 7.60 -25.49 4.44
C VAL A 29 8.95 -26.18 4.17
N ASN A 30 9.93 -25.48 3.59
CA ASN A 30 11.25 -26.06 3.33
C ASN A 30 12.03 -26.35 4.62
N GLU A 31 11.98 -25.43 5.59
CA GLU A 31 12.73 -25.56 6.85
C GLU A 31 12.00 -26.42 7.89
N ALA A 32 10.71 -26.14 8.15
CA ALA A 32 9.95 -26.77 9.23
C ALA A 32 9.08 -27.95 8.76
N ARG A 33 8.95 -28.17 7.44
CA ARG A 33 8.25 -29.31 6.83
C ARG A 33 6.83 -29.51 7.40
N GLN A 34 6.66 -30.47 8.31
CA GLN A 34 5.36 -30.82 8.93
C GLN A 34 4.94 -29.83 10.02
N ASP A 35 5.89 -29.16 10.67
CA ASP A 35 5.63 -28.20 11.75
C ASP A 35 5.56 -26.75 11.26
N ALA A 36 5.55 -26.55 9.93
CA ALA A 36 5.49 -25.24 9.29
C ALA A 36 4.30 -24.41 9.77
N TRP A 37 3.15 -25.03 10.04
CA TRP A 37 1.97 -24.33 10.52
C TRP A 37 2.19 -23.66 11.89
N ILE A 38 2.99 -24.26 12.78
CA ILE A 38 3.33 -23.68 14.09
C ILE A 38 4.22 -22.46 13.90
N SER A 39 5.24 -22.56 13.03
CA SER A 39 6.12 -21.44 12.69
C SER A 39 5.36 -20.27 12.08
N ILE A 40 4.35 -20.56 11.24
CA ILE A 40 3.47 -19.55 10.64
C ILE A 40 2.63 -18.84 11.70
N LEU A 41 2.00 -19.59 12.61
CA LEU A 41 1.20 -19.01 13.70
C LEU A 41 2.05 -18.17 14.66
N LEU A 42 3.26 -18.62 14.99
CA LEU A 42 4.21 -17.86 15.80
C LEU A 42 4.65 -16.57 15.09
N GLY A 43 4.92 -16.64 13.79
CA GLY A 43 5.27 -15.47 12.98
C GLY A 43 4.16 -14.43 12.95
N ASP A 44 2.91 -14.87 12.75
CA ASP A 44 1.74 -14.00 12.75
C ASP A 44 1.52 -13.34 14.12
N GLY A 45 1.62 -14.11 15.21
CA GLY A 45 1.53 -13.58 16.57
C GLY A 45 2.57 -12.51 16.87
N LEU A 46 3.82 -12.73 16.45
CA LEU A 46 4.90 -11.74 16.60
C LEU A 46 4.63 -10.48 15.76
N MET A 47 4.18 -10.65 14.52
CA MET A 47 3.82 -9.55 13.63
C MET A 47 2.70 -8.69 14.24
N MET A 48 1.70 -9.32 14.86
CA MET A 48 0.60 -8.62 15.53
C MET A 48 1.10 -7.80 16.73
N ALA A 49 2.02 -8.34 17.53
CA ALA A 49 2.64 -7.63 18.64
C ALA A 49 3.45 -6.41 18.17
N VAL A 50 4.26 -6.56 17.11
CA VAL A 50 5.02 -5.47 16.50
C VAL A 50 4.09 -4.40 15.93
N THR A 51 3.02 -4.81 15.26
CA THR A 51 2.01 -3.89 14.70
C THR A 51 1.34 -3.09 15.80
N TRP A 52 0.99 -3.72 16.93
CA TRP A 52 0.40 -3.02 18.07
C TRP A 52 1.35 -1.98 18.67
N LEU A 53 2.64 -2.31 18.79
CA LEU A 53 3.67 -1.37 19.24
C LEU A 53 3.80 -0.18 18.27
N MET A 54 3.88 -0.46 16.97
CA MET A 54 3.94 0.59 15.94
C MET A 54 2.71 1.49 15.96
N LEU A 55 1.52 0.92 16.15
CA LEU A 55 0.28 1.67 16.25
C LEU A 55 0.31 2.65 17.45
N ARG A 56 0.82 2.21 18.60
CA ARG A 56 1.00 3.07 19.79
C ARG A 56 1.92 4.24 19.50
N VAL A 57 3.06 3.99 18.84
CA VAL A 57 4.04 5.03 18.46
C VAL A 57 3.44 6.03 17.46
N CYS A 58 2.70 5.54 16.46
CA CYS A 58 2.02 6.38 15.48
C CYS A 58 0.91 7.24 16.11
N MET A 59 0.15 6.68 17.06
CA MET A 59 -0.91 7.42 17.78
C MET A 59 -0.33 8.53 18.66
N GLN A 60 0.87 8.34 19.21
CA GLN A 60 1.58 9.36 19.98
C GLN A 60 2.19 10.47 19.09
N ASN A 61 2.44 10.19 17.82
CA ASN A 61 3.01 11.13 16.84
C ASN A 61 2.06 11.40 15.66
N ARG A 62 0.77 11.57 15.96
CA ARG A 62 -0.34 11.59 14.99
C ARG A 62 -0.20 12.64 13.86
N ASP A 63 0.53 13.72 14.10
CA ASP A 63 0.68 14.85 13.16
C ASP A 63 2.07 14.94 12.49
N LYS A 64 2.92 13.93 12.69
CA LYS A 64 4.30 13.95 12.17
C LYS A 64 4.45 12.99 11.00
N THR A 65 5.11 13.44 9.94
CA THR A 65 5.51 12.55 8.84
C THR A 65 6.47 11.48 9.36
N LEU A 66 6.52 10.32 8.69
CA LEU A 66 7.44 9.21 9.01
C LEU A 66 8.88 9.70 9.24
N VAL A 67 9.35 10.61 8.39
CA VAL A 67 10.70 11.21 8.50
C VAL A 67 10.88 12.01 9.79
N LYS A 68 9.86 12.76 10.20
CA LYS A 68 9.92 13.59 11.41
C LYS A 68 9.74 12.75 12.68
N MET A 69 8.87 11.74 12.63
CA MET A 69 8.72 10.74 13.70
C MET A 69 10.03 9.97 13.94
N MET A 70 10.70 9.50 12.89
CA MET A 70 11.97 8.78 13.03
C MET A 70 13.10 9.68 13.55
N LYS A 71 13.12 10.95 13.15
CA LYS A 71 14.06 11.94 13.69
C LYS A 71 13.82 12.21 15.18
N ASP A 72 12.56 12.27 15.62
CA ASP A 72 12.22 12.55 17.02
C ASP A 72 12.45 11.34 17.93
N LEU A 73 12.23 10.11 17.43
CA LEU A 73 12.47 8.89 18.22
C LEU A 73 13.96 8.50 18.32
N LEU A 74 14.72 8.59 17.22
CA LEU A 74 16.10 8.07 17.15
C LEU A 74 17.17 9.16 16.99
N GLY A 75 16.77 10.42 16.85
CA GLY A 75 17.68 11.54 16.58
C GLY A 75 17.97 11.74 15.09
N THR A 76 18.72 12.79 14.76
CA THR A 76 18.89 13.25 13.37
C THR A 76 19.72 12.31 12.49
N VAL A 77 20.71 11.62 13.07
CA VAL A 77 21.62 10.73 12.33
C VAL A 77 20.99 9.35 12.16
N ALA A 78 20.62 8.67 13.24
CA ALA A 78 20.00 7.35 13.17
C ALA A 78 18.64 7.39 12.47
N GLY A 79 17.83 8.44 12.67
CA GLY A 79 16.58 8.63 11.95
C GLY A 79 16.76 8.74 10.43
N LYS A 80 17.82 9.42 9.95
CA LYS A 80 18.14 9.48 8.50
C LYS A 80 18.53 8.12 7.94
N ILE A 81 19.32 7.34 8.67
CA ILE A 81 19.74 5.99 8.25
C ILE A 81 18.52 5.09 8.11
N VAL A 82 17.65 5.06 9.13
CA VAL A 82 16.43 4.24 9.13
C VAL A 82 15.49 4.63 7.99
N VAL A 83 15.28 5.93 7.77
CA VAL A 83 14.45 6.42 6.66
C VAL A 83 15.04 6.00 5.31
N THR A 84 16.36 6.10 5.14
CA THR A 84 17.02 5.70 3.89
C THR A 84 16.90 4.19 3.66
N ALA A 85 17.15 3.39 4.70
CA ALA A 85 16.99 1.95 4.65
C ALA A 85 15.53 1.55 4.33
N TYR A 86 14.55 2.26 4.89
CA TYR A 86 13.13 2.07 4.58
C TYR A 86 12.82 2.32 3.09
N PHE A 87 13.35 3.40 2.51
CA PHE A 87 13.17 3.67 1.07
C PHE A 87 13.84 2.63 0.18
N VAL A 88 15.07 2.21 0.52
CA VAL A 88 15.77 1.14 -0.22
C VAL A 88 15.00 -0.16 -0.13
N HIS A 89 14.51 -0.53 1.07
CA HIS A 89 13.69 -1.71 1.26
C HIS A 89 12.43 -1.66 0.39
N TRP A 90 11.74 -0.52 0.36
CA TRP A 90 10.58 -0.32 -0.53
C TRP A 90 10.92 -0.47 -2.00
N PHE A 91 12.05 0.08 -2.45
CA PHE A 91 12.48 -0.04 -3.84
C PHE A 91 12.79 -1.49 -4.23
N LEU A 92 13.47 -2.23 -3.34
CA LEU A 92 13.74 -3.65 -3.54
C LEU A 92 12.44 -4.46 -3.56
N GLN A 93 11.51 -4.18 -2.65
CA GLN A 93 10.20 -4.82 -2.61
C GLN A 93 9.44 -4.66 -3.93
N MET A 94 9.35 -3.43 -4.44
CA MET A 94 8.70 -3.14 -5.72
C MET A 94 9.38 -3.87 -6.89
N SER A 95 10.71 -3.91 -6.89
CA SER A 95 11.49 -4.62 -7.92
C SER A 95 11.21 -6.12 -7.92
N THR A 96 11.09 -6.73 -6.74
CA THR A 96 10.75 -8.15 -6.58
C THR A 96 9.33 -8.43 -7.05
N THR A 97 8.35 -7.62 -6.65
CA THR A 97 6.95 -7.77 -7.08
C THR A 97 6.79 -7.72 -8.60
N VAL A 98 7.48 -6.82 -9.29
CA VAL A 98 7.43 -6.72 -10.76
C VAL A 98 8.02 -7.97 -11.42
N LYS A 99 9.12 -8.51 -10.87
CA LYS A 99 9.73 -9.76 -11.37
C LYS A 99 8.79 -10.96 -11.17
N ASP A 100 8.19 -11.07 -9.99
CA ASP A 100 7.27 -12.17 -9.67
C ASP A 100 6.03 -12.13 -10.57
N MET A 101 5.48 -10.94 -10.83
CA MET A 101 4.39 -10.76 -11.79
C MET A 101 4.79 -11.13 -13.22
N ALA A 102 5.99 -10.74 -13.67
CA ALA A 102 6.48 -11.13 -14.99
C ALA A 102 6.72 -12.64 -15.12
N ASN A 103 7.23 -13.29 -14.07
CA ASN A 103 7.39 -14.74 -14.01
C ASN A 103 6.04 -15.46 -14.06
N PHE A 104 5.08 -15.01 -13.27
CA PHE A 104 3.73 -15.56 -13.25
C PHE A 104 3.06 -15.45 -14.63
N GLN A 105 3.18 -14.30 -15.29
CA GLN A 105 2.60 -14.07 -16.62
C GLN A 105 3.21 -14.98 -17.70
N ASN A 106 4.54 -15.22 -17.63
CA ASN A 106 5.21 -16.17 -18.53
C ASN A 106 4.75 -17.61 -18.29
N LEU A 107 4.59 -18.02 -17.02
CA LEU A 107 4.11 -19.36 -16.68
C LEU A 107 2.64 -19.60 -17.08
N VAL A 108 1.77 -18.60 -16.95
CA VAL A 108 0.32 -18.81 -17.10
C VAL A 108 -0.17 -18.52 -18.52
N MET A 109 0.34 -17.46 -19.16
CA MET A 109 -0.21 -16.97 -20.44
C MET A 109 0.80 -16.99 -21.59
N LEU A 110 2.07 -16.69 -21.32
CA LEU A 110 3.08 -16.39 -22.34
C LEU A 110 4.29 -17.34 -22.27
N HIS A 111 4.05 -18.65 -22.35
CA HIS A 111 5.10 -19.69 -22.23
C HIS A 111 6.31 -19.50 -23.16
N ASN A 112 6.16 -18.82 -24.30
CA ASN A 112 7.20 -18.71 -25.33
C ASN A 112 7.81 -17.30 -25.45
N THR A 113 7.47 -16.36 -24.56
CA THR A 113 7.94 -14.98 -24.65
C THR A 113 9.16 -14.79 -23.75
N PRO A 114 10.22 -14.07 -24.17
CA PRO A 114 11.34 -13.80 -23.28
C PRO A 114 10.88 -12.87 -22.14
N MET A 115 11.26 -13.22 -20.90
CA MET A 115 10.90 -12.49 -19.68
C MET A 115 11.16 -10.97 -19.76
N SER A 116 12.21 -10.57 -20.46
CA SER A 116 12.59 -9.17 -20.68
C SER A 116 11.51 -8.35 -21.41
N ALA A 117 10.79 -8.96 -22.37
CA ALA A 117 9.72 -8.28 -23.11
C ALA A 117 8.51 -8.00 -22.21
N VAL A 118 8.12 -8.97 -21.37
CA VAL A 118 7.01 -8.81 -20.42
C VAL A 118 7.34 -7.73 -19.37
N LEU A 119 8.57 -7.74 -18.85
CA LEU A 119 9.06 -6.71 -17.92
C LEU A 119 9.02 -5.31 -18.54
N LEU A 120 9.46 -5.16 -19.80
CA LEU A 120 9.48 -3.87 -20.48
C LEU A 120 8.07 -3.33 -20.72
N CYS A 121 7.13 -4.19 -21.12
CA CYS A 121 5.71 -3.83 -21.26
C CYS A 121 5.08 -3.40 -19.92
N MET A 122 5.36 -4.13 -18.84
CA MET A 122 4.90 -3.78 -17.49
C MET A 122 5.45 -2.43 -17.04
N LEU A 123 6.75 -2.18 -17.23
CA LEU A 123 7.37 -0.89 -16.92
C LEU A 123 6.74 0.26 -17.70
N PHE A 124 6.46 0.05 -18.99
CA PHE A 124 5.79 1.05 -19.82
C PHE A 124 4.37 1.37 -19.32
N LEU A 125 3.60 0.35 -18.97
CA LEU A 125 2.26 0.49 -18.38
C LEU A 125 2.27 1.28 -17.07
N VAL A 126 3.21 0.96 -16.18
CA VAL A 126 3.39 1.69 -14.91
C VAL A 126 3.78 3.15 -15.18
N PHE A 127 4.72 3.39 -16.10
CA PHE A 127 5.12 4.75 -16.46
C PHE A 127 3.93 5.55 -17.02
N TYR A 128 3.14 4.96 -17.92
CA TYR A 128 1.95 5.60 -18.47
C TYR A 128 0.89 5.88 -17.39
N ALA A 129 0.65 4.94 -16.48
CA ALA A 129 -0.29 5.11 -15.38
C ALA A 129 0.13 6.24 -14.42
N VAL A 130 1.42 6.33 -14.09
CA VAL A 130 1.97 7.40 -13.25
C VAL A 130 1.91 8.74 -13.98
N TYR A 131 2.26 8.78 -15.27
CA TYR A 131 2.22 10.00 -16.08
C TYR A 131 0.79 10.57 -16.16
N LYS A 132 -0.19 9.73 -16.48
CA LYS A 132 -1.61 10.15 -16.58
C LYS A 132 -2.23 10.46 -15.21
N GLY A 133 -1.89 9.67 -14.19
CA GLY A 133 -2.35 9.87 -12.82
C GLY A 133 -1.81 11.15 -12.18
N GLY A 134 -0.56 11.52 -12.50
CA GLY A 134 0.04 12.79 -12.08
C GLY A 134 -0.68 14.01 -12.66
N ASP A 135 -1.17 13.90 -13.89
CA ASP A 135 -1.86 15.00 -14.59
C ASP A 135 -3.29 15.23 -14.06
N HIS A 136 -3.99 14.17 -13.65
CA HIS A 136 -5.35 14.28 -13.10
C HIS A 136 -5.37 14.66 -11.61
N GLY A 137 -4.26 14.49 -10.89
CA GLY A 137 -4.12 14.92 -9.48
C GLY A 137 -4.02 16.44 -9.29
N GLY A 138 -3.84 17.20 -10.38
CA GLY A 138 -3.72 18.66 -10.36
C GLY A 138 -4.99 19.43 -10.73
N GLN A 139 -6.08 18.76 -11.12
CA GLN A 139 -7.34 19.48 -11.40
C GLN A 139 -8.06 19.76 -10.08
N PRO A 140 -8.18 21.03 -9.64
CA PRO A 140 -9.11 21.35 -8.58
C PRO A 140 -10.49 20.88 -9.06
N MET A 141 -11.17 20.10 -8.22
CA MET A 141 -12.57 19.70 -8.41
C MET A 141 -13.36 20.94 -8.82
N ARG A 142 -13.55 21.14 -10.13
CA ARG A 142 -14.27 22.27 -10.68
C ARG A 142 -15.69 22.09 -10.18
N GLY A 143 -16.04 22.93 -9.21
CA GLY A 143 -17.31 22.89 -8.50
C GLY A 143 -18.42 22.69 -9.51
N GLY A 144 -19.16 21.59 -9.34
CA GLY A 144 -20.39 21.36 -10.06
C GLY A 144 -21.24 22.60 -9.92
N ASP A 145 -21.43 23.25 -11.05
CA ASP A 145 -22.24 24.44 -11.24
C ASP A 145 -23.63 24.19 -10.64
N ARG A 146 -23.90 24.78 -9.48
CA ARG A 146 -25.22 24.79 -8.82
C ARG A 146 -26.03 26.02 -9.22
N SER A 147 -25.85 26.58 -10.43
CA SER A 147 -26.64 27.72 -10.90
C SER A 147 -27.98 27.33 -11.55
N HIS A 148 -28.33 26.06 -11.63
CA HIS A 148 -29.67 25.61 -12.05
C HIS A 148 -30.58 25.28 -10.86
N LEU A 149 -30.48 26.05 -9.77
CA LEU A 149 -31.47 26.04 -8.71
C LEU A 149 -32.76 26.69 -9.25
N HIS A 150 -33.71 25.81 -9.54
CA HIS A 150 -35.11 26.04 -9.81
C HIS A 150 -35.68 27.30 -9.09
N PRO A 151 -36.45 28.16 -9.77
CA PRO A 151 -37.02 29.35 -9.14
C PRO A 151 -38.10 28.99 -8.11
N ASP A 152 -38.12 29.75 -7.01
CA ASP A 152 -39.12 29.70 -5.94
C ASP A 152 -40.55 29.95 -6.48
N PRO A 153 -41.54 29.11 -6.16
CA PRO A 153 -42.94 29.36 -6.55
C PRO A 153 -43.73 30.18 -5.51
N VAL A 154 -43.10 30.83 -4.53
CA VAL A 154 -43.82 31.41 -3.36
C VAL A 154 -44.08 32.91 -3.48
N ARG A 155 -44.11 33.48 -4.69
CA ARG A 155 -44.39 34.93 -4.86
C ARG A 155 -45.19 35.27 -6.11
N ALA A 156 -46.45 34.84 -6.11
CA ALA A 156 -47.60 35.40 -6.84
C ALA A 156 -48.65 34.29 -6.82
N VAL A 157 -49.75 34.34 -6.08
CA VAL A 157 -50.95 35.15 -6.35
C VAL A 157 -51.89 34.89 -5.18
N VAL A 158 -52.21 35.88 -4.33
CA VAL A 158 -53.58 36.13 -3.83
C VAL A 158 -53.63 37.59 -3.35
N PRO A 159 -54.51 38.46 -3.86
CA PRO A 159 -54.94 39.67 -3.17
C PRO A 159 -55.95 39.36 -2.05
#